data_AF-A0A7C9KA78-F1
#
_entry.id   AF-A0A7C9KA78-F1
#
_cell.length_a   1.000
_cell.length_b   1.000
_cell.length_c   1.000
_cell.angle_alpha   90.00
_cell.angle_beta   90.00
_cell.angle_gamma   90.00
#
_symmetry.space_group_name_H-M   'P 1'
#
loop_
_entity.id
_entity.type
_entity.pdbx_description
1 polymer ?
#
loop_
_entity_poly.entity_id
_entity_poly.type
_entity_poly.pdbx_seq_one_letter_code
_entity_poly.pdbx_strand_id
1 'polypeptide(L)'
;MDMKQGYFITGTDTGVGKTLISCALLHAFAKSGKSVAGMKPVVAGCEQSQRGLIYGDVEALLAASTAAVPRELVNPYALMEPIAPHIAAQRAGTRLDLAQMVSAYRELQQTAEWVIVEGAGGFKVPLTDEEDTADL
;
A
#
# COMPACT_ATOMS: atom_id res chain seq x y z
N MET A 1 -11.84 10.46 21.97
CA MET A 1 -11.17 9.48 21.11
C MET A 1 -10.44 10.28 20.05
N ASP A 2 -9.13 10.19 19.97
CA ASP A 2 -8.37 10.93 18.96
C ASP A 2 -8.81 10.50 17.56
N MET A 3 -9.02 11.49 16.69
CA MET A 3 -9.44 11.26 15.31
C MET A 3 -8.28 10.63 14.55
N LYS A 4 -8.46 9.37 14.13
CA LYS A 4 -7.51 8.63 13.30
C LYS A 4 -7.50 9.25 11.91
N GLN A 5 -6.31 9.54 11.40
CA GLN A 5 -6.14 10.27 10.15
C GLN A 5 -5.38 9.41 9.15
N GLY A 6 -5.58 9.68 7.87
CA GLY A 6 -4.83 9.02 6.82
C GLY A 6 -4.76 9.85 5.55
N TYR A 7 -3.71 9.59 4.78
CA TYR A 7 -3.53 10.19 3.46
C TYR A 7 -3.44 9.08 2.42
N PHE A 8 -4.11 9.30 1.29
CA PHE A 8 -3.93 8.50 0.10
C PHE A 8 -2.96 9.20 -0.85
N ILE A 9 -1.82 8.57 -1.09
CA ILE A 9 -0.75 9.07 -1.94
C ILE A 9 -0.98 8.54 -3.35
N THR A 10 -1.51 9.42 -4.20
CA THR A 10 -1.66 9.17 -5.63
C THR A 10 -0.43 9.66 -6.42
N GLY A 11 -0.41 9.40 -7.72
CA GLY A 11 0.63 9.87 -8.63
C GLY A 11 0.11 9.95 -10.06
N THR A 12 0.85 10.65 -10.91
CA THR A 12 0.54 10.73 -12.34
C THR A 12 0.89 9.44 -13.09
N ASP A 13 1.89 8.70 -12.61
CA ASP A 13 2.35 7.44 -13.21
C ASP A 13 3.14 6.58 -12.19
N THR A 14 3.66 5.44 -12.65
CA THR A 14 4.66 4.62 -11.97
C THR A 14 6.01 5.34 -11.90
N GLY A 15 6.79 5.13 -10.83
CA GLY A 15 8.15 5.68 -10.72
C GLY A 15 8.24 7.19 -10.42
N VAL A 16 7.12 7.89 -10.28
CA VAL A 16 7.09 9.35 -10.01
C VAL A 16 7.48 9.75 -8.57
N GLY A 17 7.90 8.79 -7.74
CA GLY A 17 8.36 9.03 -6.37
C GLY A 17 7.30 8.88 -5.28
N LYS A 18 6.19 8.16 -5.52
CA LYS A 18 5.16 7.89 -4.49
C LYS A 18 5.76 7.29 -3.22
N THR A 19 6.54 6.21 -3.34
CA THR A 19 7.22 5.54 -2.21
C THR A 19 8.10 6.47 -1.40
N LEU A 20 8.85 7.33 -2.09
CA LEU A 20 9.70 8.34 -1.43
C LEU A 20 8.86 9.29 -0.58
N ILE A 21 7.76 9.82 -1.13
CA ILE A 21 6.88 10.76 -0.42
C ILE A 21 6.10 10.06 0.71
N SER A 22 5.61 8.84 0.49
CA SER A 22 4.96 8.03 1.52
C SER A 22 5.87 7.84 2.73
N CYS A 23 7.11 7.39 2.51
CA CYS A 23 8.10 7.21 3.58
C CYS A 23 8.49 8.53 4.25
N ALA A 24 8.62 9.62 3.47
CA ALA A 24 8.92 10.94 4.03
C ALA A 24 7.81 11.41 4.98
N LEU A 25 6.53 11.22 4.63
CA LEU A 25 5.40 11.54 5.49
C LEU A 25 5.38 10.67 6.75
N LEU A 26 5.58 9.36 6.61
CA LEU A 26 5.67 8.44 7.74
C LEU A 26 6.76 8.89 8.74
N HIS A 27 7.96 9.19 8.25
CA HIS A 27 9.05 9.68 9.09
C HIS A 27 8.75 11.05 9.71
N ALA A 28 8.10 11.97 8.99
CA ALA A 28 7.73 13.27 9.53
C ALA A 28 6.73 13.15 10.68
N PHE A 29 5.68 12.33 10.53
CA PHE A 29 4.71 12.08 11.59
C PHE A 29 5.34 11.33 12.77
N ALA A 30 6.16 10.31 12.52
CA ALA A 30 6.91 9.60 13.56
C ALA A 30 7.78 10.54 14.38
N LYS A 31 8.51 11.47 13.74
CA LYS A 31 9.31 12.51 14.41
C LYS A 31 8.48 13.46 15.27
N SER A 32 7.20 13.65 14.95
CA SER A 32 6.26 14.41 15.78
C SER A 32 5.67 13.61 16.95
N GLY A 33 6.17 12.39 17.21
CA GLY A 33 5.74 11.53 18.31
C GLY A 33 4.47 10.73 18.02
N LYS A 34 4.07 10.63 16.75
CA LYS A 34 2.86 9.91 16.32
C LYS A 34 3.16 8.46 15.96
N SER A 35 2.24 7.56 16.30
CA SER A 35 2.29 6.19 15.77
C SER A 35 1.81 6.16 14.33
N VAL A 36 2.60 5.56 13.43
CA VAL A 36 2.33 5.55 11.98
C VAL A 36 2.44 4.15 11.39
N ALA A 37 1.62 3.90 10.36
CA ALA A 37 1.68 2.72 9.52
C ALA A 37 1.60 3.11 8.04
N GLY A 38 2.48 2.56 7.22
CA GLY A 38 2.39 2.59 5.77
C GLY A 38 1.51 1.46 5.26
N MET A 39 0.82 1.68 4.15
CA MET A 39 0.01 0.67 3.46
C MET A 39 0.22 0.79 1.96
N LYS A 40 0.37 -0.36 1.29
CA LYS A 40 0.37 -0.50 -0.16
C LYS A 40 -0.68 -1.56 -0.50
N PRO A 41 -1.95 -1.19 -0.70
CA PRO A 41 -3.06 -2.15 -0.78
C PRO A 41 -2.86 -3.23 -1.85
N VAL A 42 -2.24 -2.83 -2.96
CA VAL A 42 -1.83 -3.72 -4.03
C VAL A 42 -0.46 -3.32 -4.57
N VAL A 43 0.37 -4.32 -4.82
CA VAL A 43 1.66 -4.17 -5.49
C VAL A 43 1.78 -5.23 -6.58
N ALA A 44 2.38 -4.85 -7.70
CA ALA A 44 2.64 -5.72 -8.83
C ALA A 44 4.12 -5.60 -9.22
N GLY A 45 4.78 -6.74 -9.40
CA GLY A 45 6.23 -6.81 -9.60
C GLY A 45 6.96 -7.09 -8.28
N CYS A 46 7.72 -8.18 -8.28
CA CYS A 46 8.61 -8.54 -7.18
C CYS A 46 10.04 -8.78 -7.66
N GLU A 47 10.98 -8.59 -6.75
CA GLU A 47 12.38 -8.95 -6.94
C GLU A 47 12.69 -10.27 -6.23
N GLN A 48 13.52 -11.11 -6.84
CA GLN A 48 14.01 -12.32 -6.19
C GLN A 48 15.18 -11.98 -5.28
N SER A 49 15.09 -12.39 -4.01
CA SER A 49 16.18 -12.30 -3.04
C SER A 49 16.54 -13.67 -2.47
N GLN A 50 17.63 -13.72 -1.70
CA GLN A 50 18.01 -14.90 -0.92
C GLN A 50 16.95 -15.30 0.13
N ARG A 51 16.06 -14.38 0.51
CA ARG A 51 14.99 -14.60 1.51
C ARG A 51 13.63 -14.85 0.88
N GLY A 52 13.56 -14.96 -0.45
CA GLY A 52 12.31 -15.09 -1.20
C GLY A 52 11.97 -13.83 -2.00
N LEU A 53 10.70 -13.70 -2.37
CA LEU A 53 10.19 -12.56 -3.14
C LEU A 53 10.12 -11.31 -2.26
N ILE A 54 10.63 -10.20 -2.79
CA ILE A 54 10.63 -8.90 -2.13
C ILE A 54 9.81 -7.92 -2.97
N TYR A 55 9.01 -7.11 -2.29
CA TYR A 55 8.24 -6.01 -2.87
C TYR A 55 8.80 -4.70 -2.33
N GLY A 56 9.69 -4.06 -3.08
CA GLY A 56 10.51 -2.93 -2.59
C GLY A 56 9.69 -1.80 -1.94
N ASP A 57 8.56 -1.43 -2.55
CA ASP A 57 7.64 -0.44 -1.99
C ASP A 57 7.10 -0.85 -0.62
N VAL A 58 6.69 -2.12 -0.48
CA VAL A 58 6.13 -2.66 0.77
C VAL A 58 7.20 -2.69 1.86
N GLU A 59 8.43 -3.10 1.54
CA GLU A 59 9.53 -3.10 2.51
C GLU A 59 9.88 -1.69 2.99
N ALA A 60 9.91 -0.73 2.06
CA ALA A 60 10.19 0.66 2.38
C ALA A 60 9.14 1.24 3.35
N LEU A 61 7.86 0.97 3.09
CA LEU A 61 6.76 1.41 3.95
C LEU A 61 6.79 0.72 5.32
N LEU A 62 7.06 -0.58 5.38
CA LEU A 62 7.22 -1.31 6.64
C LEU A 62 8.37 -0.74 7.48
N ALA A 63 9.52 -0.49 6.85
CA ALA A 63 10.69 0.07 7.53
C ALA A 63 10.46 1.51 8.01
N ALA A 64 9.63 2.29 7.32
CA ALA A 64 9.27 3.66 7.71
C ALA A 64 8.14 3.72 8.77
N SER A 65 7.42 2.62 8.97
CA SER A 65 6.35 2.51 9.97
C SER A 65 6.90 2.38 11.39
N THR A 66 6.16 2.91 12.37
CA THR A 66 6.50 2.71 13.80
C THR A 66 5.62 1.66 14.45
N ALA A 67 4.40 1.46 13.93
CA ALA A 67 3.47 0.46 14.41
C ALA A 67 3.91 -0.93 13.93
N ALA A 68 3.97 -1.90 14.84
CA ALA A 68 4.17 -3.30 14.49
C ALA A 68 2.84 -3.86 13.98
N VAL A 69 2.75 -4.10 12.68
CA VAL A 69 1.52 -4.55 12.01
C VAL A 69 1.79 -5.80 11.15
N PRO A 70 0.81 -6.71 11.02
CA PRO A 70 0.90 -7.82 10.08
C PRO A 70 1.10 -7.30 8.65
N ARG A 71 1.95 -7.99 7.89
CA ARG A 71 2.26 -7.63 6.50
C ARG A 71 1.03 -7.67 5.62
N GLU A 72 0.12 -8.60 5.91
CA GLU A 72 -1.12 -8.84 5.18
C GLU A 72 -2.08 -7.64 5.28
N LEU A 73 -1.98 -6.83 6.34
CA LEU A 73 -2.72 -5.58 6.45
C LEU A 73 -2.06 -4.45 5.67
N VAL A 74 -0.72 -4.42 5.66
CA VAL A 74 0.06 -3.43 4.89
C VAL A 74 -0.09 -3.66 3.39
N ASN A 75 -0.06 -4.92 2.96
CA ASN A 75 -0.16 -5.31 1.57
C ASN A 75 -1.04 -6.56 1.41
N PRO A 76 -2.38 -6.39 1.35
CA PRO A 76 -3.33 -7.48 1.13
C PRO A 76 -3.11 -8.23 -0.19
N TYR A 77 -2.65 -7.53 -1.24
CA TYR A 77 -2.43 -8.12 -2.56
C TYR A 77 -1.01 -7.90 -3.06
N ALA A 78 -0.25 -9.00 -3.11
CA ALA A 78 1.12 -9.04 -3.61
C ALA A 78 1.15 -9.86 -4.92
N LEU A 79 1.37 -9.20 -6.06
CA LEU A 79 1.29 -9.80 -7.38
C LEU A 79 2.69 -9.86 -8.01
N MET A 80 3.05 -11.02 -8.58
CA MET A 80 4.43 -11.25 -9.05
C MET A 80 4.78 -10.47 -10.32
N GLU A 81 3.86 -10.41 -11.28
CA GLU A 81 4.14 -9.85 -12.60
C GLU A 81 4.19 -8.32 -12.56
N PRO A 82 5.22 -7.67 -13.14
CA PRO A 82 5.36 -6.21 -13.16
C PRO A 82 4.48 -5.59 -14.26
N ILE A 83 3.17 -5.82 -14.17
CA ILE A 83 2.15 -5.32 -15.10
C ILE A 83 0.99 -4.68 -14.32
N ALA A 84 -0.01 -4.13 -15.02
CA ALA A 84 -1.17 -3.52 -14.36
C ALA A 84 -1.83 -4.51 -13.37
N PRO A 85 -2.22 -4.06 -12.15
CA PRO A 85 -2.71 -4.95 -11.09
C PRO A 85 -3.82 -5.91 -11.49
N HIS A 86 -4.88 -5.42 -12.18
CA HIS A 86 -5.98 -6.28 -12.63
C HIS A 86 -5.49 -7.43 -13.54
N ILE A 87 -4.54 -7.18 -14.45
CA ILE A 87 -3.99 -8.20 -15.35
C ILE A 87 -3.13 -9.19 -14.57
N ALA A 88 -2.26 -8.70 -13.68
CA ALA A 88 -1.41 -9.56 -12.86
C ALA A 88 -2.25 -10.46 -11.94
N ALA A 89 -3.32 -9.91 -11.37
CA ALA A 89 -4.26 -10.66 -10.54
C ALA A 89 -5.00 -11.73 -11.36
N GLN A 90 -5.51 -11.38 -12.53
CA GLN A 90 -6.17 -12.33 -13.45
C GLN A 90 -5.25 -13.51 -13.81
N ARG A 91 -3.99 -13.24 -14.16
CA ARG A 91 -3.00 -14.28 -14.51
C ARG A 91 -2.63 -15.17 -13.32
N ALA A 92 -2.62 -14.60 -12.11
CA ALA A 92 -2.41 -15.34 -10.88
C ALA A 92 -3.64 -16.13 -10.41
N GLY A 93 -4.80 -15.97 -11.06
CA GLY A 93 -6.08 -16.53 -10.59
C GLY A 93 -6.60 -15.87 -9.31
N THR A 94 -6.14 -14.66 -9.02
CA THR A 94 -6.52 -13.87 -7.85
C THR A 94 -7.56 -12.82 -8.23
N ARG A 95 -8.61 -12.68 -7.43
CA ARG A 95 -9.56 -11.57 -7.54
C ARG A 95 -9.20 -10.47 -6.54
N LEU A 96 -9.01 -9.25 -7.02
CA LEU A 96 -8.86 -8.08 -6.15
C LEU A 96 -10.25 -7.67 -5.64
N ASP A 97 -10.31 -7.31 -4.35
CA ASP A 97 -11.51 -6.84 -3.67
C ASP A 97 -11.19 -5.55 -2.90
N LEU A 98 -11.80 -4.44 -3.33
CA LEU A 98 -11.62 -3.14 -2.67
C LEU A 98 -12.12 -3.16 -1.23
N ALA A 99 -13.17 -3.93 -0.92
CA ALA A 99 -13.68 -4.04 0.44
C ALA A 99 -12.65 -4.69 1.37
N GLN A 100 -11.89 -5.66 0.87
CA GLN A 100 -10.77 -6.27 1.62
C GLN A 100 -9.66 -5.25 1.87
N MET A 101 -9.30 -4.43 0.87
CA MET A 101 -8.31 -3.35 1.03
C MET A 101 -8.77 -2.33 2.07
N VAL A 102 -10.03 -1.88 2.01
CA VAL A 102 -10.61 -0.94 2.97
C VAL A 102 -10.70 -1.54 4.37
N SER A 103 -11.01 -2.83 4.50
CA SER A 103 -11.00 -3.52 5.80
C SER A 103 -9.60 -3.51 6.42
N ALA A 104 -8.58 -3.87 5.64
CA ALA A 104 -7.19 -3.85 6.09
C ALA A 104 -6.75 -2.44 6.54
N TYR A 105 -7.14 -1.40 5.79
CA TYR A 105 -6.92 -0.01 6.20
C TYR A 105 -7.56 0.31 7.57
N ARG A 106 -8.82 -0.07 7.77
CA ARG A 106 -9.55 0.17 9.03
C ARG A 106 -8.93 -0.56 10.22
N GLU A 107 -8.35 -1.74 9.99
CA GLU A 107 -7.58 -2.48 10.98
C GLU A 107 -6.26 -1.80 11.31
N LEU A 108 -5.52 -1.32 10.30
CA LEU A 108 -4.31 -0.51 10.52
C LEU A 108 -4.61 0.74 11.36
N GLN A 109 -5.73 1.41 11.10
CA GLN A 109 -6.19 2.54 11.91
C GLN A 109 -6.45 2.15 13.39
N GLN A 110 -6.66 0.88 13.73
CA GLN A 110 -6.72 0.45 15.14
C GLN A 110 -5.37 0.43 15.83
N THR A 111 -4.28 0.36 15.06
CA THR A 111 -2.90 0.17 15.56
C THR A 111 -2.02 1.42 15.44
N ALA A 112 -2.39 2.37 14.57
CA ALA A 112 -1.64 3.61 14.33
C ALA A 112 -2.56 4.84 14.31
N GLU A 113 -2.04 5.98 14.77
CA GLU A 113 -2.74 7.27 14.67
C GLU A 113 -2.82 7.77 13.23
N TRP A 114 -1.78 7.50 12.43
CA TRP A 114 -1.70 7.88 11.02
C TRP A 114 -1.45 6.68 10.12
N VAL A 115 -2.27 6.54 9.08
CA VAL A 115 -2.07 5.54 8.03
C VAL A 115 -1.79 6.25 6.70
N ILE A 116 -0.63 6.00 6.11
CA ILE A 116 -0.25 6.52 4.79
C ILE A 116 -0.46 5.41 3.77
N VAL A 117 -1.49 5.57 2.94
CA VAL A 117 -1.87 4.60 1.90
C VAL A 117 -1.23 5.03 0.60
N GLU A 118 -0.41 4.17 0.01
CA GLU A 118 0.22 4.42 -1.28
C GLU A 118 -0.57 3.73 -2.40
N GLY A 119 -1.00 4.51 -3.39
CA GLY A 119 -1.63 3.99 -4.60
C GLY A 119 -0.66 3.24 -5.52
N ALA A 120 -1.19 2.40 -6.40
CA ALA A 120 -0.44 1.75 -7.46
C ALA A 120 -0.48 2.59 -8.76
N GLY A 121 0.62 2.67 -9.50
CA GLY A 121 0.70 3.37 -10.79
C GLY A 121 0.17 4.83 -10.77
N GLY A 122 -0.63 5.20 -11.77
CA GLY A 122 -1.30 6.50 -11.86
C GLY A 122 -2.57 6.63 -11.00
N PHE A 123 -3.30 7.75 -11.11
CA PHE A 123 -4.49 8.00 -10.28
C PHE A 123 -5.67 7.06 -10.54
N LYS A 124 -5.87 6.62 -11.80
CA LYS A 124 -6.97 5.76 -12.24
C LYS A 124 -6.47 4.41 -12.75
N VAL A 125 -5.76 3.67 -11.91
CA VAL A 125 -5.25 2.34 -12.27
C VAL A 125 -6.34 1.30 -12.07
N PRO A 126 -6.71 0.51 -13.11
CA PRO A 126 -7.74 -0.51 -12.95
C PRO A 126 -7.30 -1.60 -11.98
N LEU A 127 -8.18 -1.88 -11.01
CA LEU A 127 -8.02 -2.92 -9.99
C LEU A 127 -8.92 -4.13 -10.30
N THR A 128 -10.13 -3.87 -10.76
CA THR A 128 -11.06 -4.88 -11.28
C THR A 128 -11.54 -4.48 -12.68
N ASP A 129 -12.45 -5.25 -13.27
CA ASP A 129 -13.06 -4.90 -14.56
C ASP A 129 -14.00 -3.69 -14.45
N GLU A 130 -14.43 -3.33 -13.24
CA GLU A 130 -15.42 -2.29 -12.98
C GLU A 130 -14.88 -1.14 -12.11
N GLU A 131 -13.80 -1.36 -11.35
CA GLU A 131 -13.29 -0.42 -10.35
C GLU A 131 -11.81 -0.09 -10.58
N ASP A 132 -11.45 1.15 -10.28
CA ASP A 132 -10.08 1.64 -10.30
C ASP A 132 -9.66 2.26 -8.96
N THR A 133 -8.40 2.69 -8.86
CA THR A 133 -7.86 3.29 -7.64
C THR A 133 -8.56 4.57 -7.17
N ALA A 134 -9.40 5.22 -7.99
CA ALA A 134 -10.21 6.36 -7.56
C ALA A 134 -11.52 5.94 -6.85
N ASP A 135 -11.94 4.69 -6.99
CA ASP A 135 -13.10 4.11 -6.30
C ASP A 135 -12.75 3.56 -4.91
N LEU A 136 -11.45 3.38 -4.64
CA LEU A 136 -10.88 2.87 -3.38
C LEU A 136 -10.80 3.96 -2.29
#